data_AF-A0A528NDF1-F1
#
_entry.id   AF-A0A528NDF1-F1
#
_cell.length_a   1.000
_cell.length_b   1.000
_cell.length_c   1.000
_cell.angle_alpha   90.00
_cell.angle_beta   90.00
_cell.angle_gamma   90.00
#
_symmetry.space_group_name_H-M   'P 1'
#
loop_
_entity.id
_entity.type
_entity.pdbx_description
1 polymer ?
#
loop_
_entity_poly.entity_id
_entity_poly.type
_entity_poly.pdbx_seq_one_letter_code
_entity_poly.pdbx_strand_id
1 'polypeptide(L)'
;MPARRMGELSYAAIDRAYPYQVALPDDLCVMNNLTLIMEFCQARGWNYQTRSVAAIWPNGKQENYRLHCFADLASAEAFRDHFGGTLFDPKRDRENGRARGAWRRHEEWQPILESGPLSVPEILRN
;
A
#
# COMPACT_ATOMS: atom_id res chain seq x y z
N MET A 1 13.01 -26.11 0.98
CA MET A 1 13.08 -24.71 1.46
C MET A 1 13.62 -23.86 0.33
N PRO A 2 12.86 -23.00 -0.35
CA PRO A 2 13.43 -22.24 -1.46
C PRO A 2 14.38 -21.17 -0.91
N ALA A 3 15.56 -21.13 -1.52
CA ALA A 3 16.68 -20.26 -1.18
C ALA A 3 16.32 -18.78 -1.36
N ARG A 4 16.78 -17.96 -0.42
CA ARG A 4 16.63 -16.50 -0.42
C ARG A 4 17.47 -15.93 -1.56
N ARG A 5 16.88 -15.20 -2.51
CA ARG A 5 17.64 -14.48 -3.55
C ARG A 5 18.47 -13.38 -2.88
N MET A 6 19.77 -13.43 -3.11
CA MET A 6 20.78 -12.49 -2.61
C MET A 6 20.52 -11.12 -3.26
N GLY A 7 19.83 -10.21 -2.55
CA GLY A 7 19.59 -8.84 -3.02
C GLY A 7 18.21 -8.26 -2.66
N GLU A 8 17.20 -9.09 -2.40
CA GLU A 8 15.91 -8.60 -1.91
C GLU A 8 16.00 -8.33 -0.40
N LEU A 9 15.83 -7.05 -0.01
CA LEU A 9 15.66 -6.68 1.39
C LEU A 9 14.56 -7.55 2.00
N SER A 10 14.86 -8.17 3.14
CA SER A 10 13.86 -8.92 3.88
C SER A 10 12.67 -8.02 4.25
N TYR A 11 11.49 -8.60 4.47
CA TYR A 11 10.31 -7.82 4.87
C TYR A 11 10.61 -6.89 6.05
N ALA A 12 11.30 -7.39 7.08
CA ALA A 12 11.71 -6.60 8.24
C ALA A 12 12.77 -5.53 7.95
N ALA A 13 13.61 -5.74 6.93
CA ALA A 13 14.58 -4.73 6.51
C ALA A 13 13.89 -3.58 5.76
N ILE A 14 12.87 -3.89 4.94
CA ILE A 14 12.03 -2.87 4.30
C ILE A 14 11.25 -2.10 5.37
N ASP A 15 10.59 -2.77 6.31
CA ASP A 15 9.83 -2.08 7.36
C ASP A 15 10.73 -1.21 8.26
N ARG A 16 12.03 -1.51 8.36
CA ARG A 16 13.01 -0.68 9.09
C ARG A 16 13.51 0.50 8.26
N ALA A 17 13.78 0.30 6.97
CA ALA A 17 14.31 1.33 6.09
C ALA A 17 13.22 2.28 5.56
N TYR A 18 11.98 1.80 5.48
CA TYR A 18 10.81 2.49 4.94
C TYR A 18 9.61 2.32 5.91
N PRO A 19 9.68 2.92 7.11
CA PRO A 19 8.69 2.68 8.15
C PRO A 19 7.35 3.39 7.90
N TYR A 20 7.31 4.41 7.03
CA TYR A 20 6.11 5.20 6.77
C TYR A 20 5.38 4.64 5.55
N GLN A 21 4.30 3.89 5.78
CA GLN A 21 3.59 3.15 4.73
C GLN A 21 2.19 3.75 4.53
N VAL A 22 1.82 3.99 3.27
CA VAL A 22 0.48 4.41 2.86
C VAL A 22 -0.15 3.30 2.04
N ALA A 23 -1.33 2.84 2.44
CA ALA A 23 -2.08 1.78 1.78
C ALA A 23 -3.15 2.37 0.86
N LEU A 24 -3.10 1.97 -0.41
CA LEU A 24 -4.13 2.23 -1.42
C LEU A 24 -4.74 0.90 -1.88
N PRO A 25 -6.05 0.82 -2.16
CA PRO A 25 -6.64 -0.34 -2.84
C PRO A 25 -5.86 -0.69 -4.12
N ASP A 26 -5.52 -1.96 -4.32
CA ASP A 26 -4.66 -2.35 -5.45
C ASP A 26 -5.33 -2.07 -6.81
N ASP A 27 -6.67 -2.11 -6.88
CA ASP A 27 -7.46 -1.75 -8.06
C ASP A 27 -7.37 -0.26 -8.42
N LEU A 28 -6.95 0.60 -7.48
CA LEU A 28 -6.61 2.00 -7.76
C LEU A 28 -5.17 2.16 -8.25
N CYS A 29 -4.31 1.15 -8.14
CA CYS A 29 -2.88 1.23 -8.44
C CYS A 29 -2.50 0.53 -9.76
N VAL A 30 -3.38 0.57 -10.75
CA VAL A 30 -3.20 -0.08 -12.06
C VAL A 30 -3.30 0.90 -13.23
N MET A 31 -2.81 0.49 -14.40
CA MET A 31 -2.92 1.24 -15.66
C MET A 31 -2.50 2.71 -15.52
N ASN A 32 -3.32 3.66 -16.00
CA ASN A 32 -3.01 5.09 -15.95
C ASN A 32 -2.76 5.61 -14.53
N ASN A 33 -3.44 5.05 -13.53
CA ASN A 33 -3.24 5.45 -12.13
C ASN A 33 -1.83 5.09 -11.65
N LEU A 34 -1.30 3.94 -12.09
CA LEU A 34 0.08 3.55 -11.77
C LEU A 34 1.07 4.55 -12.37
N THR A 35 0.84 4.99 -13.62
CA THR A 35 1.65 6.04 -14.25
C THR A 35 1.62 7.34 -13.45
N LEU A 36 0.43 7.82 -13.05
CA LEU A 36 0.28 9.04 -12.25
C LEU A 36 1.04 8.94 -10.91
N ILE A 37 0.92 7.80 -10.22
CA ILE A 37 1.65 7.55 -8.97
C ILE A 37 3.17 7.58 -9.21
N MET A 38 3.65 6.90 -10.25
CA MET A 38 5.07 6.84 -10.55
C MET A 38 5.64 8.22 -10.89
N GLU A 39 4.97 8.98 -11.76
CA GLU A 39 5.37 10.33 -12.15
C GLU A 39 5.38 11.29 -10.96
N PHE A 40 4.36 11.22 -10.10
CA PHE A 40 4.28 12.05 -8.90
C PHE A 40 5.48 11.85 -7.96
N CYS A 41 5.87 10.60 -7.73
CA CYS A 41 7.02 10.26 -6.90
C CYS A 41 8.34 10.61 -7.59
N GLN A 42 8.47 10.36 -8.90
CA GLN A 42 9.67 10.66 -9.68
C GLN A 42 9.95 12.16 -9.74
N ALA A 43 8.92 12.98 -9.98
CA ALA A 43 9.06 14.44 -10.04
C ALA A 43 9.59 15.05 -8.74
N ARG A 44 9.42 14.35 -7.60
CA ARG A 44 9.89 14.75 -6.27
C ARG A 44 11.21 14.09 -5.88
N GLY A 45 11.76 13.22 -6.72
CA GLY A 45 13.02 12.50 -6.45
C GLY A 45 12.92 11.52 -5.28
N TRP A 46 11.72 11.06 -4.93
CA TRP A 46 11.52 10.19 -3.78
C TRP A 46 11.88 8.74 -4.09
N ASN A 47 12.70 8.15 -3.23
CA ASN A 47 12.92 6.71 -3.21
C ASN A 47 11.86 6.06 -2.33
N TYR A 48 11.06 5.16 -2.92
CA TYR A 48 10.03 4.40 -2.21
C TYR A 48 10.07 2.93 -2.62
N GLN A 49 9.46 2.09 -1.80
CA GLN A 49 9.25 0.66 -2.08
C GLN A 49 7.77 0.35 -2.11
N THR A 50 7.35 -0.61 -2.95
CA THR A 50 5.97 -1.07 -2.99
C THR A 50 5.82 -2.48 -2.44
N ARG A 51 4.72 -2.74 -1.73
CA ARG A 51 4.37 -4.10 -1.26
C ARG A 51 2.88 -4.34 -1.40
N SER A 52 2.44 -5.59 -1.24
CA SER A 52 1.03 -5.94 -1.13
C SER A 52 0.69 -6.39 0.29
N VAL A 53 -0.55 -6.14 0.69
CA VAL A 53 -1.18 -6.71 1.88
C VAL A 53 -2.63 -7.06 1.58
N ALA A 54 -3.10 -8.21 2.07
CA ALA A 54 -4.50 -8.59 1.98
C ALA A 54 -5.24 -8.01 3.19
N ALA A 55 -6.18 -7.10 2.96
CA ALA A 55 -7.12 -6.61 3.95
C ALA A 55 -8.30 -7.58 4.06
N ILE A 56 -8.69 -7.92 5.29
CA ILE A 56 -9.80 -8.85 5.57
C ILE A 56 -10.75 -8.17 6.55
N TRP A 57 -12.03 -8.08 6.17
CA TRP A 57 -13.09 -7.45 6.94
C TRP A 57 -13.88 -8.46 7.80
N PRO A 58 -14.63 -8.00 8.81
CA PRO A 58 -15.42 -8.88 9.69
C PRO A 58 -16.43 -9.78 8.95
N ASN A 59 -16.97 -9.31 7.82
CA ASN A 59 -17.87 -10.08 6.96
C ASN A 59 -17.17 -11.14 6.09
N GLY A 60 -15.84 -11.29 6.22
CA GLY A 60 -15.03 -12.22 5.43
C GLY A 60 -14.62 -11.70 4.05
N LYS A 61 -15.06 -10.50 3.63
CA LYS A 61 -14.60 -9.85 2.40
C LYS A 61 -13.09 -9.64 2.49
N GLN A 62 -12.40 -9.84 1.36
CA GLN A 62 -10.97 -9.63 1.24
C GLN A 62 -10.67 -8.72 0.05
N GLU A 63 -9.69 -7.84 0.20
CA GLU A 63 -9.16 -7.00 -0.87
C GLU A 63 -7.65 -6.87 -0.75
N ASN A 64 -6.96 -6.73 -1.88
CA ASN A 64 -5.54 -6.44 -1.90
C ASN A 64 -5.31 -4.93 -1.85
N TYR A 65 -4.37 -4.52 -1.02
CA TYR A 65 -3.90 -3.14 -0.93
C TYR A 65 -2.43 -3.10 -1.34
N ARG A 66 -2.07 -2.05 -2.09
CA ARG A 66 -0.70 -1.69 -2.37
C ARG A 66 -0.19 -0.72 -1.32
N LEU A 67 0.89 -1.11 -0.67
CA LEU A 67 1.62 -0.30 0.29
C LEU A 67 2.70 0.48 -0.45
N HIS A 68 2.68 1.80 -0.31
CA HIS A 68 3.74 2.71 -0.73
C HIS A 68 4.56 3.08 0.51
N CYS A 69 5.78 2.56 0.59
CA CYS A 69 6.65 2.65 1.75
C CYS A 69 7.74 3.72 1.52
N PHE A 70 7.75 4.74 2.37
CA PHE A 70 8.67 5.86 2.34
C PHE A 70 9.65 5.82 3.51
N ALA A 71 10.85 6.35 3.29
CA ALA A 71 11.90 6.43 4.30
C ALA A 71 11.63 7.53 5.34
N ASP A 72 10.92 8.59 4.94
CA ASP A 72 10.59 9.74 5.78
C ASP A 72 9.08 10.00 5.84
N LEU A 73 8.64 10.63 6.94
CA LEU A 73 7.24 10.91 7.21
C LEU A 73 6.67 11.94 6.24
N ALA A 74 7.43 12.97 5.89
CA ALA A 74 6.96 14.07 5.07
C ALA A 74 6.58 13.60 3.65
N SER A 75 7.37 12.70 3.06
CA SER A 75 7.04 12.07 1.77
C SER A 75 5.77 11.23 1.85
N ALA A 76 5.59 10.45 2.93
CA ALA A 76 4.40 9.64 3.12
C ALA A 76 3.14 10.50 3.34
N GLU A 77 3.24 11.57 4.12
CA GLU A 77 2.13 12.52 4.35
C GLU A 77 1.77 13.24 3.06
N ALA A 78 2.74 13.78 2.33
CA ALA A 78 2.48 14.45 1.06
C ALA A 78 1.94 13.50 -0.02
N PHE A 79 2.35 12.23 -0.02
CA PHE A 79 1.74 11.20 -0.86
C PHE A 79 0.27 10.95 -0.48
N ARG A 80 0.00 10.77 0.82
CA ARG A 80 -1.36 10.55 1.33
C ARG A 80 -2.25 11.75 1.07
N ASP A 81 -1.76 12.97 1.25
CA ASP A 81 -2.54 14.17 1.05
C ASP A 81 -2.91 14.38 -0.42
N HIS A 82 -2.08 13.86 -1.35
CA HIS A 82 -2.36 13.92 -2.79
C HIS A 82 -3.26 12.77 -3.26
N PHE A 83 -2.93 11.52 -2.93
CA PHE A 83 -3.62 10.33 -3.44
C PHE A 83 -4.67 9.77 -2.50
N GLY A 84 -4.80 10.27 -1.29
CA GLY A 84 -5.58 9.66 -0.22
C GLY A 84 -4.91 8.40 0.32
N GLY A 85 -5.72 7.38 0.58
CA GLY A 85 -5.26 6.13 1.20
C GLY A 85 -5.18 6.20 2.73
N THR A 86 -4.79 5.08 3.33
CA THR A 86 -4.76 4.91 4.79
C THR A 86 -3.33 4.72 5.27
N LEU A 87 -2.95 5.36 6.38
CA LEU A 87 -1.67 5.07 7.01
C LEU A 87 -1.65 3.63 7.50
N PHE A 88 -0.53 2.95 7.27
CA PHE A 88 -0.34 1.55 7.60
C PHE A 88 0.86 1.39 8.52
N ASP A 89 0.64 0.88 9.73
CA ASP A 89 1.69 0.51 10.68
C ASP A 89 1.96 -1.00 10.55
N PRO A 90 3.09 -1.42 9.95
CA PRO A 90 3.38 -2.84 9.74
C PRO A 90 3.46 -3.65 11.03
N LYS A 91 3.72 -3.03 12.20
CA LYS A 91 3.78 -3.72 13.49
C LYS A 91 2.40 -3.98 14.07
N ARG A 92 1.46 -3.05 13.87
CA ARG A 92 0.10 -3.11 14.42
C ARG A 92 -0.89 -3.74 13.46
N ASP A 93 -0.77 -3.41 12.17
CA ASP A 93 -1.78 -3.69 11.17
C ASP A 93 -1.60 -5.03 10.47
N ARG A 94 -0.36 -5.54 10.32
CA ARG A 94 -0.16 -6.94 9.92
C ARG A 94 -0.34 -7.82 11.14
N GLU A 95 -1.17 -8.87 11.09
CA GLU A 95 -1.40 -9.86 12.18
C GLU A 95 -0.18 -10.04 13.12
N ASN A 96 -0.08 -9.21 14.17
CA ASN A 96 1.05 -9.14 15.12
C ASN A 96 2.44 -8.93 14.48
N GLY A 97 2.58 -8.04 13.51
CA GLY A 97 3.83 -7.73 12.82
C GLY A 97 4.32 -8.82 11.86
N ARG A 98 3.49 -9.82 11.53
CA ARG A 98 3.88 -10.88 10.61
C ARG A 98 4.14 -10.30 9.22
N ALA A 99 5.32 -10.58 8.66
CA ALA A 99 5.72 -10.13 7.33
C ALA A 99 4.69 -10.43 6.21
N ARG A 100 3.98 -11.57 6.31
CA ARG A 100 2.91 -11.98 5.38
C ARG A 100 1.53 -12.04 6.06
N GLY A 101 1.39 -11.37 7.20
CA GLY A 101 0.12 -11.30 7.92
C GLY A 101 -0.91 -10.50 7.12
N ALA A 102 -2.17 -10.90 7.22
CA ALA A 102 -3.27 -10.11 6.70
C ALA A 102 -3.43 -8.82 7.53
N TRP A 103 -4.06 -7.81 6.92
CA TRP A 103 -4.56 -6.66 7.63
C TRP A 103 -6.00 -6.90 8.07
N ARG A 104 -6.20 -7.16 9.35
CA ARG A 104 -7.54 -7.36 9.91
C ARG A 104 -8.18 -6.00 10.12
N ARG A 105 -9.22 -5.72 9.34
CA ARG A 105 -10.04 -4.52 9.44
C ARG A 105 -11.11 -4.73 10.52
N HIS A 106 -11.50 -3.64 11.17
CA HIS A 106 -12.49 -3.66 12.26
C HIS A 106 -13.79 -2.93 11.88
N GLU A 107 -13.70 -2.07 10.89
CA GLU A 107 -14.81 -1.38 10.26
C GLU A 107 -15.61 -2.28 9.32
N GLU A 108 -16.77 -1.79 8.89
CA GLU A 108 -17.51 -2.38 7.79
C GLU A 108 -16.80 -2.16 6.45
N TRP A 109 -16.95 -3.11 5.54
CA TRP A 109 -16.40 -2.97 4.19
C TRP A 109 -17.23 -1.97 3.39
N GLN A 110 -16.54 -1.03 2.75
CA GLN A 110 -17.12 -0.10 1.78
C GLN A 110 -16.21 -0.05 0.55
N PRO A 111 -16.77 -0.07 -0.67
CA PRO A 111 -15.98 0.02 -1.89
C PRO A 111 -15.35 1.41 -2.01
N ILE A 112 -14.03 1.44 -2.23
CA ILE A 112 -13.31 2.68 -2.54
C ILE A 112 -13.11 2.72 -4.05
N LEU A 113 -13.97 3.48 -4.73
CA LEU A 113 -13.91 3.65 -6.18
C LEU A 113 -13.00 4.81 -6.59
N GLU A 114 -12.75 5.77 -5.69
CA GLU A 114 -11.98 6.98 -5.96
C GLU A 114 -11.13 7.35 -4.75
N SER A 115 -9.95 7.90 -5.00
CA SER A 115 -9.04 8.37 -3.96
C SER A 115 -8.09 9.43 -4.54
N GLY A 116 -8.26 10.69 -4.13
CA GLY A 116 -7.51 11.80 -4.72
C GLY A 116 -7.73 11.89 -6.25
N PRO A 117 -6.67 11.99 -7.07
CA PRO A 117 -6.78 11.97 -8.53
C PRO A 117 -6.98 10.57 -9.12
N LEU A 118 -7.03 9.51 -8.29
CA LEU A 118 -7.17 8.14 -8.76
C LEU A 118 -8.63 7.73 -8.78
N SER A 119 -9.00 6.99 -9.81
CA SER A 119 -10.33 6.40 -9.92
C SER A 119 -10.19 4.97 -10.43
N VAL A 120 -10.96 4.04 -9.87
CA VAL A 120 -10.93 2.63 -10.28
C VAL A 120 -11.30 2.60 -11.77
N PRO A 121 -10.47 2.01 -12.64
CA PRO A 121 -10.74 1.98 -14.06
C PRO A 121 -12.08 1.33 -14.37
N GLU A 122 -12.80 1.82 -15.39
CA GLU A 122 -14.14 1.34 -15.74
C GLU A 122 -14.20 -0.18 -15.96
N ILE A 123 -13.15 -0.77 -16.54
CA ILE A 123 -13.04 -2.22 -16.76
C ILE A 123 -13.03 -3.05 -15.45
N LEU A 124 -12.77 -2.42 -14.30
CA LEU A 124 -12.78 -3.05 -12.98
C LEU A 124 -14.02 -2.69 -12.15
N ARG A 125 -14.90 -1.81 -12.65
CA ARG A 125 -16.16 -1.42 -11.99
C ARG A 125 -17.29 -2.37 -12.41
N ASN A 126 -17.30 -3.59 -11.90
CA ASN A 126 -18.38 -4.56 -12.10
C ASN A 126 -19.45 -4.46 -11.02
#